data_AF-A0A286GI50-F1
#
_entry.id   AF-A0A286GI50-F1
#
_cell.length_a   1.000
_cell.length_b   1.000
_cell.length_c   1.000
_cell.angle_alpha   90.00
_cell.angle_beta   90.00
_cell.angle_gamma   90.00
#
_symmetry.space_group_name_H-M   'P 1'
#
loop_
_entity.id
_entity.type
_entity.pdbx_description
1 polymer ?
#
loop_
_entity_poly.entity_id
_entity_poly.type
_entity_poly.pdbx_seq_one_letter_code
_entity_poly.pdbx_strand_id
1 'polypeptide(L)'
;MSVPDILTKYPAVLTNKDWQKKKGPFAKMAGKTGVGEALQACEKAWGAVDWSVFDAQQVRKKGPGAVVNGFKTAQAEYKKSVEGLRKALMAAIDAADKSAAAFKKNKLIPSSATKAAADISKMAQFMLVGTKSIDMKDFEALADRCNRLIQIKDIDSLKRDKELDKEFVAYAKKEDSYENYLFLEKSKGAKITAANAQAVYDAFLSTSAKNQINVPGKLVKEYEKNMQDGNWDAMEGLMLKLRSEAATTLSDTLLRFKLLV
;
A
#
# COMPACT_ATOMS: atom_id res chain seq x y z
N MET A 1 5.31 -3.47 -1.14
CA MET A 1 6.35 -3.29 -2.16
C MET A 1 7.70 -3.46 -1.49
N SER A 2 8.48 -4.40 -1.98
CA SER A 2 9.89 -4.55 -1.62
C SER A 2 10.66 -4.55 -2.92
N VAL A 3 11.66 -3.69 -3.02
CA VAL A 3 12.65 -3.77 -4.09
C VAL A 3 13.27 -5.16 -4.03
N PRO A 4 13.26 -5.96 -5.12
CA PRO A 4 13.90 -7.27 -5.11
C PRO A 4 15.35 -7.16 -4.62
N ASP A 5 15.82 -8.11 -3.80
CA ASP A 5 17.15 -8.05 -3.19
C ASP A 5 18.28 -7.88 -4.21
N ILE A 6 18.11 -8.42 -5.42
CA ILE A 6 19.07 -8.27 -6.53
C ILE A 6 19.26 -6.82 -6.98
N LEU A 7 18.34 -5.92 -6.64
CA LEU A 7 18.36 -4.50 -6.96
C LEU A 7 18.75 -3.62 -5.76
N THR A 8 18.77 -4.13 -4.53
CA THR A 8 19.09 -3.31 -3.33
C THR A 8 20.57 -2.96 -3.25
N LYS A 9 21.43 -3.71 -3.94
CA LYS A 9 22.87 -3.48 -4.02
C LYS A 9 23.39 -3.71 -5.43
N TYR A 10 24.16 -2.76 -5.96
CA TYR A 10 24.78 -2.93 -7.28
C TYR A 10 25.83 -4.07 -7.26
N PRO A 11 25.71 -5.09 -8.14
CA PRO A 11 26.62 -6.23 -8.15
C PRO A 11 28.03 -5.85 -8.61
N ALA A 12 29.06 -6.29 -7.87
CA ALA A 12 30.46 -6.02 -8.22
C ALA A 12 30.84 -6.54 -9.62
N VAL A 13 30.23 -7.66 -10.06
CA VAL A 13 30.45 -8.24 -11.40
C VAL A 13 30.02 -7.32 -12.54
N LEU A 14 29.10 -6.38 -12.28
CA LEU A 14 28.65 -5.39 -13.26
C LEU A 14 29.44 -4.06 -13.17
N THR A 15 30.60 -4.06 -12.52
CA THR A 15 31.49 -2.88 -12.49
C THR A 15 32.56 -3.00 -13.57
N ASN A 16 32.90 -1.88 -14.20
CA ASN A 16 34.03 -1.84 -15.15
C ASN A 16 35.34 -2.22 -14.44
N LYS A 17 35.50 -1.88 -13.16
CA LYS A 17 36.67 -2.27 -12.36
C LYS A 17 36.87 -3.79 -12.31
N ASP A 18 35.81 -4.55 -11.99
CA ASP A 18 35.87 -6.01 -11.94
C ASP A 18 36.10 -6.61 -13.34
N TRP A 19 35.43 -6.06 -14.36
CA TRP A 19 35.66 -6.47 -15.75
C TRP A 19 37.11 -6.31 -16.20
N GLN A 20 37.72 -5.14 -15.97
CA GLN A 20 39.12 -4.88 -16.36
C GLN A 20 40.11 -5.78 -15.63
N LYS A 21 39.78 -6.17 -14.39
CA LYS A 21 40.57 -7.14 -13.61
C LYS A 21 40.45 -8.55 -14.21
N LYS A 22 39.24 -9.02 -14.49
CA LYS A 22 38.97 -10.40 -14.92
C LYS A 22 39.30 -10.70 -16.38
N LYS A 23 39.19 -9.72 -17.28
CA LYS A 23 39.49 -9.95 -18.71
C LYS A 23 40.97 -10.17 -19.00
N GLY A 24 41.86 -9.69 -18.12
CA GLY A 24 43.31 -9.87 -18.26
C GLY A 24 43.95 -9.06 -19.40
N PRO A 25 45.29 -9.12 -19.55
CA PRO A 25 46.04 -8.32 -20.51
C PRO A 25 45.82 -8.74 -21.97
N PHE A 26 45.69 -10.04 -22.26
CA PHE A 26 45.47 -10.53 -23.63
C PHE A 26 44.15 -10.04 -24.24
N ALA A 27 43.08 -10.01 -23.45
CA ALA A 27 41.80 -9.45 -23.88
C ALA A 27 41.85 -7.91 -24.07
N LYS A 28 42.78 -7.20 -23.39
CA LYS A 28 42.97 -5.75 -23.61
C LYS A 28 43.62 -5.47 -24.96
N MET A 29 44.53 -6.35 -25.40
CA MET A 29 45.20 -6.22 -26.70
C MET A 29 44.28 -6.58 -27.88
N ALA A 30 43.22 -7.36 -27.63
CA ALA A 30 42.25 -7.75 -28.65
C ALA A 30 41.29 -6.62 -29.11
N GLY A 31 41.42 -5.41 -28.57
CA GLY A 31 40.66 -4.22 -28.98
C GLY A 31 39.54 -3.79 -28.02
N LYS A 32 38.79 -2.76 -28.40
CA LYS A 32 37.68 -2.22 -27.60
C LYS A 32 36.47 -3.15 -27.69
N THR A 33 36.02 -3.66 -26.56
CA THR A 33 34.87 -4.58 -26.48
C THR A 33 33.53 -3.89 -26.24
N GLY A 34 33.51 -2.59 -25.93
CA GLY A 34 32.30 -1.85 -25.53
C GLY A 34 31.74 -2.20 -24.14
N VAL A 35 32.09 -3.36 -23.58
CA VAL A 35 31.60 -3.85 -22.26
C VAL A 35 31.87 -2.85 -21.14
N GLY A 36 33.08 -2.28 -21.07
CA GLY A 36 33.43 -1.35 -19.99
C GLY A 36 32.57 -0.08 -19.97
N GLU A 37 32.28 0.47 -21.15
CA GLU A 37 31.42 1.65 -21.33
C GLU A 37 29.96 1.31 -20.97
N ALA A 38 29.46 0.15 -21.41
CA ALA A 38 28.13 -0.33 -21.07
C ALA A 38 27.95 -0.57 -19.56
N LEU A 39 28.97 -1.11 -18.88
CA LEU A 39 28.94 -1.30 -17.42
C LEU A 39 28.93 0.03 -16.65
N GLN A 40 29.68 1.03 -17.10
CA GLN A 40 29.64 2.37 -16.52
C GLN A 40 28.27 3.02 -16.69
N ALA A 41 27.64 2.83 -17.86
CA ALA A 41 26.28 3.30 -18.10
C ALA A 41 25.27 2.61 -17.17
N CYS A 42 25.41 1.30 -16.93
CA CYS A 42 24.57 0.55 -15.99
C CYS A 42 24.70 1.07 -14.56
N GLU A 43 25.93 1.25 -14.07
CA GLU A 43 26.20 1.72 -12.71
C GLU A 43 25.63 3.13 -12.49
N LYS A 44 25.85 4.02 -13.46
CA LYS A 44 25.27 5.37 -13.45
C LYS A 44 23.74 5.34 -13.44
N ALA A 45 23.14 4.51 -14.31
CA ALA A 45 21.68 4.41 -14.40
C ALA A 45 21.06 3.80 -13.14
N TRP A 46 21.73 2.82 -12.51
CA TRP A 46 21.28 2.22 -11.26
C TRP A 46 21.34 3.22 -10.10
N GLY A 47 22.41 4.01 -10.01
CA GLY A 47 22.57 5.06 -9.00
C GLY A 47 21.63 6.26 -9.18
N ALA A 48 21.04 6.43 -10.37
CA ALA A 48 20.06 7.47 -10.65
C ALA A 48 18.64 7.12 -10.20
N VAL A 49 18.36 5.83 -9.92
CA VAL A 49 17.06 5.39 -9.42
C VAL A 49 16.96 5.74 -7.93
N ASP A 50 15.92 6.47 -7.55
CA ASP A 50 15.58 6.64 -6.14
C ASP A 50 14.92 5.37 -5.61
N TRP A 51 15.72 4.46 -5.05
CA TRP A 51 15.20 3.19 -4.52
C TRP A 51 14.29 3.37 -3.30
N SER A 52 14.35 4.53 -2.62
CA SER A 52 13.58 4.77 -1.39
C SER A 52 12.07 4.93 -1.65
N VAL A 53 11.67 5.38 -2.84
CA VAL A 53 10.25 5.57 -3.17
C VAL A 53 9.49 4.26 -3.40
N PHE A 54 10.22 3.15 -3.55
CA PHE A 54 9.65 1.81 -3.68
C PHE A 54 9.47 1.08 -2.33
N ASP A 55 9.79 1.72 -1.21
CA ASP A 55 9.56 1.16 0.13
C ASP A 55 8.15 1.50 0.65
N ALA A 56 7.19 0.62 0.35
CA ALA A 56 5.80 0.82 0.79
C ALA A 56 5.63 0.77 2.31
N GLN A 57 6.52 0.09 3.06
CA GLN A 57 6.40 0.05 4.52
C GLN A 57 6.71 1.42 5.14
N GLN A 58 7.69 2.13 4.60
CA GLN A 58 8.01 3.49 5.04
C GLN A 58 6.90 4.48 4.70
N VAL A 59 6.23 4.30 3.56
CA VAL A 59 5.13 5.17 3.15
C VAL A 59 3.88 4.92 4.00
N ARG A 60 3.54 3.65 4.31
CA ARG A 60 2.37 3.29 5.14
C ARG A 60 2.35 3.99 6.50
N LYS A 61 3.51 4.05 7.16
CA LYS A 61 3.66 4.71 8.48
C LYS A 61 3.27 6.19 8.50
N LYS A 62 3.15 6.83 7.34
CA LYS A 62 2.79 8.26 7.20
C LYS A 62 1.29 8.47 6.93
N GLY A 63 0.50 7.39 6.89
CA GLY A 63 -0.96 7.42 6.75
C GLY A 63 -1.48 7.39 5.32
N PRO A 64 -2.82 7.32 5.12
CA PRO A 64 -3.45 7.03 3.82
C PRO A 64 -3.09 8.01 2.70
N GLY A 65 -3.04 9.31 2.99
CA GLY A 65 -2.69 10.32 1.98
C GLY A 65 -1.26 10.18 1.47
N ALA A 66 -0.32 9.80 2.36
CA ALA A 66 1.05 9.54 2.00
C ALA A 66 1.18 8.30 1.12
N VAL A 67 0.37 7.26 1.34
CA VAL A 67 0.32 6.05 0.50
C VAL A 67 -0.10 6.37 -0.92
N VAL A 68 -1.17 7.15 -1.12
CA VAL A 68 -1.63 7.55 -2.45
C VAL A 68 -0.55 8.35 -3.19
N ASN A 69 0.08 9.31 -2.52
CA ASN A 69 1.15 10.11 -3.13
C ASN A 69 2.40 9.28 -3.38
N GLY A 70 2.79 8.40 -2.46
CA GLY A 70 3.93 7.51 -2.61
C GLY A 70 3.79 6.58 -3.80
N PHE A 71 2.59 6.06 -4.08
CA PHE A 71 2.33 5.26 -5.27
C PHE A 71 2.53 6.05 -6.56
N LYS A 72 2.02 7.29 -6.62
CA LYS A 72 2.24 8.18 -7.78
C LYS A 72 3.72 8.49 -7.98
N THR A 73 4.45 8.76 -6.89
CA THR A 73 5.89 8.99 -6.94
C THR A 73 6.65 7.75 -7.42
N ALA A 74 6.30 6.56 -6.92
CA ALA A 74 6.91 5.31 -7.36
C ALA A 74 6.66 5.02 -8.86
N GLN A 75 5.43 5.26 -9.36
CA GLN A 75 5.13 5.15 -10.79
C GLN A 75 5.96 6.13 -11.63
N ALA A 76 6.05 7.38 -11.17
CA ALA A 76 6.82 8.41 -11.87
C ALA A 76 8.32 8.04 -11.91
N GLU A 77 8.88 7.58 -10.80
CA GLU A 77 10.28 7.16 -10.71
C GLU A 77 10.55 5.91 -11.55
N TYR A 78 9.63 4.96 -11.58
CA TYR A 78 9.73 3.77 -12.44
C TYR A 78 9.84 4.19 -13.92
N LYS A 79 8.93 5.05 -14.39
CA LYS A 79 8.95 5.55 -15.79
C LYS A 79 10.20 6.38 -16.08
N LYS A 80 10.61 7.23 -15.14
CA LYS A 80 11.72 8.17 -15.31
C LYS A 80 13.10 7.48 -15.32
N SER A 81 13.36 6.64 -14.32
CA SER A 81 14.73 6.18 -14.01
C SER A 81 14.91 4.68 -14.25
N VAL A 82 13.91 3.85 -13.91
CA VAL A 82 14.03 2.38 -14.08
C VAL A 82 14.07 1.99 -15.56
N GLU A 83 13.35 2.70 -16.43
CA GLU A 83 13.47 2.48 -17.88
C GLU A 83 14.87 2.76 -18.43
N GLY A 84 15.55 3.79 -17.91
CA GLY A 84 16.94 4.09 -18.25
C GLY A 84 17.89 2.96 -17.84
N LEU A 85 17.73 2.45 -16.62
CA LEU A 85 18.47 1.29 -16.13
C LEU A 85 18.24 0.05 -17.01
N ARG A 86 16.99 -0.23 -17.40
CA ARG A 86 16.65 -1.36 -18.27
C ARG A 86 17.37 -1.28 -19.62
N LYS A 87 17.39 -0.09 -20.24
CA LYS A 87 18.11 0.14 -21.50
C LYS A 87 19.62 -0.08 -21.34
N ALA A 88 20.21 0.42 -20.24
CA ALA A 88 21.62 0.21 -19.96
C ALA A 88 21.94 -1.28 -19.75
N LEU A 89 21.12 -2.00 -18.98
CA LEU A 89 21.28 -3.45 -18.76
C LEU A 89 21.22 -4.25 -20.07
N MET A 90 20.28 -3.93 -20.96
CA MET A 90 20.19 -4.56 -22.29
C MET A 90 21.46 -4.31 -23.12
N ALA A 91 22.00 -3.09 -23.10
CA ALA A 91 23.25 -2.77 -23.78
C ALA A 91 24.45 -3.54 -23.19
N ALA A 92 24.51 -3.70 -21.87
CA ALA A 92 25.55 -4.50 -21.22
C ALA A 92 25.45 -6.00 -21.56
N ILE A 93 24.23 -6.55 -21.63
CA ILE A 93 23.99 -7.94 -22.08
C ILE A 93 24.52 -8.13 -23.50
N ASP A 94 24.11 -7.28 -24.44
CA ASP A 94 24.53 -7.38 -25.85
C ASP A 94 26.05 -7.24 -26.01
N ALA A 95 26.67 -6.26 -25.34
CA ALA A 95 28.12 -6.08 -25.38
C ALA A 95 28.88 -7.28 -24.79
N ALA A 96 28.37 -7.84 -23.69
CA ALA A 96 28.98 -8.99 -23.02
C ALA A 96 28.85 -10.27 -23.84
N ASP A 97 27.67 -10.55 -24.41
CA ASP A 97 27.44 -11.72 -25.26
C ASP A 97 28.29 -11.67 -26.54
N LYS A 98 28.34 -10.51 -27.21
CA LYS A 98 29.23 -10.29 -28.37
C LYS A 98 30.69 -10.52 -28.01
N SER A 99 31.13 -10.01 -26.86
CA SER A 99 32.51 -10.18 -26.39
C SER A 99 32.84 -11.63 -26.06
N ALA A 100 31.94 -12.34 -25.37
CA ALA A 100 32.11 -13.76 -25.07
C ALA A 100 32.23 -14.59 -26.35
N ALA A 101 31.38 -14.32 -27.35
CA ALA A 101 31.42 -14.98 -28.64
C ALA A 101 32.72 -14.71 -29.41
N ALA A 102 33.19 -13.45 -29.43
CA ALA A 102 34.45 -13.07 -30.06
C ALA A 102 35.67 -13.71 -29.37
N PHE A 103 35.69 -13.69 -28.03
CA PHE A 103 36.78 -14.26 -27.25
C PHE A 103 36.87 -15.78 -27.39
N LYS A 104 35.73 -16.48 -27.46
CA LYS A 104 35.69 -17.92 -27.71
C LYS A 104 36.33 -18.32 -29.05
N LYS A 105 36.29 -17.45 -30.06
CA LYS A 105 36.92 -17.68 -31.37
C LYS A 105 38.44 -17.45 -31.36
N ASN A 106 38.95 -16.65 -30.42
CA ASN A 106 40.36 -16.31 -30.34
C ASN A 106 41.10 -17.19 -29.33
N LYS A 107 41.89 -18.15 -29.83
CA LYS A 107 42.66 -19.10 -29.01
C LYS A 107 43.71 -18.45 -28.08
N LEU A 108 44.11 -17.21 -28.36
CA LEU A 108 45.05 -16.46 -27.51
C LEU A 108 44.37 -15.84 -26.27
N ILE A 109 43.03 -15.76 -26.26
CA ILE A 109 42.29 -15.19 -25.14
C ILE A 109 41.97 -16.31 -24.14
N PRO A 110 42.35 -16.15 -22.86
CA PRO A 110 42.06 -17.15 -21.84
C PRO A 110 40.56 -17.40 -21.66
N SER A 111 40.20 -18.64 -21.35
CA SER A 111 38.81 -19.04 -21.06
C SER A 111 38.19 -18.25 -19.90
N SER A 112 39.00 -17.75 -18.97
CA SER A 112 38.57 -16.89 -17.87
C SER A 112 37.96 -15.57 -18.34
N ALA A 113 38.46 -14.98 -19.43
CA ALA A 113 37.91 -13.73 -19.99
C ALA A 113 36.54 -13.97 -20.64
N THR A 114 36.40 -15.10 -21.36
CA THR A 114 35.10 -15.54 -21.91
C THR A 114 34.09 -15.79 -20.80
N LYS A 115 34.51 -16.48 -19.72
CA LYS A 115 33.66 -16.71 -18.54
C LYS A 115 33.24 -15.40 -17.88
N ALA A 116 34.15 -14.44 -17.73
CA ALA A 116 33.83 -13.14 -17.14
C ALA A 116 32.76 -12.37 -17.94
N ALA A 117 32.84 -12.40 -19.27
CA ALA A 117 31.80 -11.81 -20.13
C ALA A 117 30.45 -12.53 -19.99
N ALA A 118 30.45 -13.86 -19.95
CA ALA A 118 29.22 -14.63 -19.73
C ALA A 118 28.59 -14.37 -18.34
N ASP A 119 29.41 -14.26 -17.28
CA ASP A 119 28.95 -13.95 -15.93
C ASP A 119 28.32 -12.54 -15.84
N ILE A 120 28.87 -11.56 -16.58
CA ILE A 120 28.29 -10.22 -16.74
C ILE A 120 26.90 -10.30 -17.38
N SER A 121 26.80 -10.98 -18.54
CA SER A 121 25.53 -11.12 -19.26
C SER A 121 24.46 -11.75 -18.36
N LYS A 122 24.80 -12.85 -17.68
CA LYS A 122 23.90 -13.54 -16.74
C LYS A 122 23.44 -12.63 -15.60
N MET A 123 24.35 -11.89 -14.97
CA MET A 123 23.98 -10.99 -13.87
C MET A 123 23.11 -9.82 -14.35
N ALA A 124 23.44 -9.23 -15.51
CA ALA A 124 22.65 -8.15 -16.09
C ALA A 124 21.23 -8.62 -16.47
N GLN A 125 21.09 -9.86 -16.96
CA GLN A 125 19.77 -10.48 -17.18
C GLN A 125 18.99 -10.65 -15.87
N PHE A 126 19.63 -11.12 -14.79
CA PHE A 126 18.97 -11.24 -13.49
C PHE A 126 18.50 -9.89 -12.95
N MET A 127 19.32 -8.84 -13.03
CA MET A 127 18.89 -7.49 -12.67
C MET A 127 17.76 -6.98 -13.57
N LEU A 128 17.83 -7.23 -14.88
CA LEU A 128 16.79 -6.82 -15.82
C LEU A 128 15.44 -7.49 -15.51
N VAL A 129 15.44 -8.78 -15.17
CA VAL A 129 14.26 -9.48 -14.67
C VAL A 129 13.80 -8.86 -13.35
N GLY A 130 14.71 -8.60 -12.42
CA GLY A 130 14.42 -7.91 -11.15
C GLY A 130 13.68 -6.58 -11.35
N THR A 131 14.04 -5.78 -12.36
CA THR A 131 13.31 -4.53 -12.64
C THR A 131 11.88 -4.75 -13.12
N LYS A 132 11.57 -5.89 -13.76
CA LYS A 132 10.17 -6.26 -14.11
C LYS A 132 9.40 -6.73 -12.88
N SER A 133 10.11 -7.33 -11.92
CA SER A 133 9.55 -7.84 -10.67
C SER A 133 9.32 -6.77 -9.61
N ILE A 134 9.53 -5.48 -9.93
CA ILE A 134 9.00 -4.37 -9.12
C ILE A 134 7.48 -4.39 -9.31
N ASP A 135 6.81 -5.29 -8.57
CA ASP A 135 5.37 -5.45 -8.64
C ASP A 135 4.69 -4.28 -7.94
N MET A 136 3.98 -3.48 -8.74
CA MET A 136 3.24 -2.33 -8.26
C MET A 136 1.81 -2.69 -7.86
N LYS A 137 1.30 -3.90 -8.14
CA LYS A 137 -0.11 -4.28 -7.92
C LYS A 137 -0.52 -4.18 -6.47
N ASP A 138 0.30 -4.67 -5.54
CA ASP A 138 -0.01 -4.58 -4.12
C ASP A 138 0.03 -3.13 -3.61
N PHE A 139 0.88 -2.28 -4.20
CA PHE A 139 0.94 -0.87 -3.84
C PHE A 139 -0.22 -0.08 -4.46
N GLU A 140 -0.63 -0.43 -5.67
CA GLU A 140 -1.80 0.09 -6.36
C GLU A 140 -3.07 -0.25 -5.58
N ALA A 141 -3.29 -1.53 -5.27
CA ALA A 141 -4.44 -1.98 -4.47
C ALA A 141 -4.50 -1.30 -3.11
N LEU A 142 -3.34 -1.13 -2.46
CA LEU A 142 -3.26 -0.38 -1.20
C LEU A 142 -3.57 1.11 -1.40
N ALA A 143 -3.02 1.76 -2.43
CA ALA A 143 -3.27 3.17 -2.74
C ALA A 143 -4.75 3.39 -3.07
N ASP A 144 -5.38 2.50 -3.81
CA ASP A 144 -6.81 2.52 -4.10
C ASP A 144 -7.63 2.39 -2.82
N ARG A 145 -7.29 1.44 -1.94
CA ARG A 145 -7.92 1.32 -0.62
C ARG A 145 -7.77 2.61 0.20
N CYS A 146 -6.59 3.21 0.23
CA CYS A 146 -6.34 4.48 0.93
C CYS A 146 -7.16 5.62 0.34
N ASN A 147 -7.24 5.70 -0.98
CA ASN A 147 -8.02 6.72 -1.68
C ASN A 147 -9.50 6.59 -1.33
N ARG A 148 -10.06 5.37 -1.31
CA ARG A 148 -11.43 5.10 -0.85
C ARG A 148 -11.65 5.56 0.60
N LEU A 149 -10.72 5.24 1.51
CA LEU A 149 -10.77 5.67 2.91
C LEU A 149 -10.73 7.20 3.09
N ILE A 150 -9.99 7.93 2.26
CA ILE A 150 -9.94 9.39 2.27
C ILE A 150 -11.28 10.00 1.84
N GLN A 151 -11.98 9.38 0.88
CA GLN A 151 -13.28 9.87 0.40
C GLN A 151 -14.44 9.62 1.37
N ILE A 152 -14.29 8.68 2.29
CA ILE A 152 -15.29 8.42 3.34
C ILE A 152 -15.29 9.60 4.32
N LYS A 153 -16.41 10.30 4.47
CA LYS A 153 -16.54 11.45 5.38
C LYS A 153 -17.22 11.07 6.70
N ASP A 154 -18.11 10.08 6.63
CA ASP A 154 -19.01 9.67 7.69
C ASP A 154 -19.41 8.19 7.48
N ILE A 155 -20.25 7.69 8.38
CA ILE A 155 -20.71 6.29 8.36
C ILE A 155 -21.64 6.02 7.17
N ASP A 156 -22.41 7.01 6.72
CA ASP A 156 -23.32 6.84 5.58
C ASP A 156 -22.56 6.74 4.24
N SER A 157 -21.45 7.46 4.09
CA SER A 157 -20.54 7.33 2.94
C SER A 157 -19.72 6.05 3.00
N LEU A 158 -19.30 5.59 4.19
CA LEU A 158 -18.67 4.29 4.38
C LEU A 158 -19.55 3.15 3.85
N LYS A 159 -20.84 3.14 4.21
CA LYS A 159 -21.79 2.09 3.80
C LYS A 159 -22.00 1.95 2.29
N ARG A 160 -21.61 2.95 1.51
CA ARG A 160 -21.63 2.87 0.04
C ARG A 160 -20.50 1.99 -0.51
N ASP A 161 -19.41 1.87 0.23
CA ASP A 161 -18.32 0.93 -0.03
C ASP A 161 -18.52 -0.33 0.83
N LYS A 162 -19.15 -1.35 0.25
CA LYS A 162 -19.51 -2.58 0.97
C LYS A 162 -18.31 -3.34 1.53
N GLU A 163 -17.14 -3.21 0.90
CA GLU A 163 -15.93 -3.89 1.34
C GLU A 163 -15.38 -3.20 2.59
N LEU A 164 -15.21 -1.87 2.53
CA LEU A 164 -14.75 -1.08 3.67
C LEU A 164 -15.75 -1.08 4.83
N ASP A 165 -17.05 -1.08 4.55
CA ASP A 165 -18.08 -1.22 5.59
C ASP A 165 -17.97 -2.56 6.32
N LYS A 166 -17.76 -3.67 5.59
CA LYS A 166 -17.55 -4.98 6.21
C LYS A 166 -16.30 -5.01 7.08
N GLU A 167 -15.20 -4.43 6.62
CA GLU A 167 -13.97 -4.29 7.40
C GLU A 167 -14.20 -3.43 8.66
N PHE A 168 -14.89 -2.29 8.50
CA PHE A 168 -15.20 -1.40 9.61
C PHE A 168 -16.09 -2.05 10.65
N VAL A 169 -17.13 -2.81 10.25
CA VAL A 169 -17.98 -3.56 11.18
C VAL A 169 -17.17 -4.59 11.96
N ALA A 170 -16.22 -5.28 11.32
CA ALA A 170 -15.33 -6.19 12.02
C ALA A 170 -14.40 -5.45 13.00
N TYR A 171 -13.96 -4.24 12.65
CA TYR A 171 -13.15 -3.38 13.52
C TYR A 171 -13.96 -2.84 14.71
N ALA A 172 -15.15 -2.30 14.49
CA ALA A 172 -16.05 -1.79 15.52
C ALA A 172 -16.42 -2.86 16.55
N LYS A 173 -16.55 -4.14 16.13
CA LYS A 173 -16.75 -5.26 17.07
C LYS A 173 -15.53 -5.53 17.96
N LYS A 174 -14.32 -5.23 17.50
CA LYS A 174 -13.08 -5.38 18.29
C LYS A 174 -12.86 -4.20 19.24
N GLU A 175 -13.42 -3.05 18.91
CA GLU A 175 -13.35 -1.82 19.71
C GLU A 175 -14.56 -1.66 20.65
N ASP A 176 -15.40 -2.69 20.78
CA ASP A 176 -16.64 -2.66 21.57
C ASP A 176 -17.52 -1.44 21.26
N SER A 177 -17.64 -1.12 19.96
CA SER A 177 -18.38 0.05 19.45
C SER A 177 -19.44 -0.33 18.41
N TYR A 178 -19.73 -1.63 18.26
CA TYR A 178 -20.62 -2.15 17.21
C TYR A 178 -22.10 -1.86 17.48
N GLU A 179 -22.48 -1.79 18.74
CA GLU A 179 -23.82 -1.42 19.20
C GLU A 179 -24.22 -0.02 18.73
N ASN A 180 -23.29 0.94 18.71
CA ASN A 180 -23.52 2.26 18.11
C ASN A 180 -23.82 2.18 16.61
N TYR A 181 -23.09 1.34 15.86
CA TYR A 181 -23.34 1.10 14.44
C TYR A 181 -24.74 0.50 14.21
N LEU A 182 -25.09 -0.53 14.99
CA LEU A 182 -26.36 -1.22 14.90
C LEU A 182 -27.54 -0.32 15.28
N PHE A 183 -27.38 0.54 16.29
CA PHE A 183 -28.38 1.51 16.68
C PHE A 183 -28.66 2.50 15.55
N LEU A 184 -27.62 3.07 14.93
CA LEU A 184 -27.77 4.01 13.82
C LEU A 184 -28.43 3.38 12.58
N GLU A 185 -28.14 2.11 12.29
CA GLU A 185 -28.83 1.31 11.27
C GLU A 185 -30.32 1.19 11.58
N LYS A 186 -30.66 0.63 12.75
CA LYS A 186 -32.05 0.29 13.08
C LYS A 186 -32.95 1.50 13.32
N SER A 187 -32.39 2.61 13.77
CA SER A 187 -33.17 3.84 14.02
C SER A 187 -33.26 4.76 12.79
N LYS A 188 -32.65 4.40 11.64
CA LYS A 188 -32.67 5.25 10.45
C LYS A 188 -34.07 5.28 9.82
N GLY A 189 -34.71 6.44 9.83
CA GLY A 189 -36.06 6.62 9.28
C GLY A 189 -37.17 5.87 10.03
N ALA A 190 -36.87 5.34 11.22
CA ALA A 190 -37.85 4.66 12.05
C ALA A 190 -38.88 5.67 12.58
N LYS A 191 -40.17 5.40 12.33
CA LYS A 191 -41.25 6.16 12.96
C LYS A 191 -41.31 5.81 14.45
N ILE A 192 -41.41 6.84 15.29
CA ILE A 192 -41.60 6.67 16.72
C ILE A 192 -43.06 6.26 16.97
N THR A 193 -43.23 5.06 17.49
CA THR A 193 -44.50 4.49 17.96
C THR A 193 -44.24 3.86 19.32
N ALA A 194 -45.29 3.60 20.11
CA ALA A 194 -45.13 2.94 21.41
C ALA A 194 -44.35 1.62 21.33
N ALA A 195 -44.71 0.76 20.37
CA ALA A 195 -44.04 -0.52 20.18
C ALA A 195 -42.57 -0.37 19.77
N ASN A 196 -42.26 0.54 18.84
CA ASN A 196 -40.88 0.74 18.38
C ASN A 196 -40.03 1.42 19.46
N ALA A 197 -40.60 2.34 20.23
CA ALA A 197 -39.93 3.03 21.32
C ALA A 197 -39.46 2.04 22.39
N GLN A 198 -40.36 1.15 22.81
CA GLN A 198 -40.02 0.08 23.77
C GLN A 198 -38.95 -0.85 23.20
N ALA A 199 -39.08 -1.27 21.94
CA ALA A 199 -38.08 -2.12 21.29
C ALA A 199 -36.69 -1.47 21.21
N VAL A 200 -36.60 -0.16 20.99
CA VAL A 200 -35.33 0.58 21.03
C VAL A 200 -34.78 0.62 22.45
N TYR A 201 -35.62 0.92 23.44
CA TYR A 201 -35.21 0.97 24.84
C TYR A 201 -34.62 -0.37 25.29
N ASP A 202 -35.34 -1.47 25.06
CA ASP A 202 -34.92 -2.82 25.46
C ASP A 202 -33.66 -3.28 24.73
N ALA A 203 -33.50 -2.92 23.45
CA ALA A 203 -32.38 -3.36 22.64
C ALA A 203 -31.10 -2.54 22.83
N PHE A 204 -31.21 -1.26 23.20
CA PHE A 204 -30.08 -0.31 23.15
C PHE A 204 -29.91 0.62 24.34
N LEU A 205 -30.93 0.89 25.16
CA LEU A 205 -30.84 1.93 26.20
C LEU A 205 -30.88 1.36 27.62
N SER A 206 -31.60 0.27 27.83
CA SER A 206 -31.68 -0.43 29.11
C SER A 206 -30.28 -0.88 29.59
N THR A 207 -30.09 -0.89 30.92
CA THR A 207 -28.86 -1.44 31.55
C THR A 207 -28.70 -2.94 31.35
N SER A 208 -29.78 -3.66 31.00
CA SER A 208 -29.76 -5.07 30.63
C SER A 208 -29.68 -5.31 29.11
N ALA A 209 -29.63 -4.23 28.31
CA ALA A 209 -29.61 -4.35 26.87
C ALA A 209 -28.30 -4.99 26.38
N LYS A 210 -28.42 -6.04 25.56
CA LYS A 210 -27.26 -6.72 24.95
C LYS A 210 -26.41 -5.77 24.09
N ASN A 211 -27.03 -4.76 23.48
CA ASN A 211 -26.35 -3.78 22.62
C ASN A 211 -26.49 -2.38 23.23
N GLN A 212 -26.26 -2.24 24.54
CA GLN A 212 -26.38 -0.95 25.20
C GLN A 212 -25.43 0.08 24.58
N ILE A 213 -25.96 1.17 24.02
CA ILE A 213 -25.15 2.23 23.42
C ILE A 213 -24.56 3.16 24.49
N ASN A 214 -23.36 3.67 24.23
CA ASN A 214 -22.69 4.63 25.09
C ASN A 214 -23.21 6.05 24.84
N VAL A 215 -24.23 6.45 25.61
CA VAL A 215 -24.84 7.79 25.54
C VAL A 215 -25.03 8.37 26.94
N PRO A 216 -25.14 9.71 27.09
CA PRO A 216 -25.38 10.33 28.39
C PRO A 216 -26.63 9.76 29.08
N GLY A 217 -26.48 9.28 30.33
CA GLY A 217 -27.59 8.68 31.09
C GLY A 217 -28.80 9.61 31.30
N LYS A 218 -28.61 10.93 31.21
CA LYS A 218 -29.72 11.90 31.21
C LYS A 218 -30.67 11.70 30.02
N LEU A 219 -30.14 11.39 28.83
CA LEU A 219 -30.94 11.16 27.63
C LEU A 219 -31.72 9.85 27.73
N VAL A 220 -31.13 8.82 28.34
CA VAL A 220 -31.82 7.54 28.61
C VAL A 220 -33.02 7.75 29.53
N LYS A 221 -32.82 8.47 30.65
CA LYS A 221 -33.90 8.79 31.59
C LYS A 221 -35.00 9.64 30.96
N GLU A 222 -34.62 10.62 30.13
CA GLU A 222 -35.58 11.46 29.42
C GLU A 222 -36.37 10.64 28.38
N TYR A 223 -35.72 9.71 27.69
CA TYR A 223 -36.36 8.78 26.76
C TYR A 223 -37.38 7.87 27.46
N GLU A 224 -36.96 7.24 28.57
CA GLU A 224 -37.81 6.38 29.39
C GLU A 224 -39.06 7.11 29.92
N LYS A 225 -38.87 8.33 30.43
CA LYS A 225 -39.98 9.17 30.91
C LYS A 225 -40.98 9.48 29.80
N ASN A 226 -40.53 9.97 28.64
CA ASN A 226 -41.44 10.33 27.55
C ASN A 226 -42.16 9.11 26.96
N MET A 227 -41.52 7.93 26.99
CA MET A 227 -42.15 6.66 26.62
C MET A 227 -43.27 6.26 27.58
N GLN A 228 -43.06 6.39 28.89
CA GLN A 228 -44.07 6.11 29.93
C GLN A 228 -45.23 7.11 29.89
N ASP A 229 -44.93 8.39 29.68
CA ASP A 229 -45.90 9.48 29.61
C ASP A 229 -46.68 9.51 28.27
N GLY A 230 -46.28 8.69 27.28
CA GLY A 230 -46.89 8.67 25.96
C GLY A 230 -46.62 9.94 25.13
N ASN A 231 -45.54 10.67 25.42
CA ASN A 231 -45.18 11.92 24.76
C ASN A 231 -44.35 11.67 23.48
N TRP A 232 -45.01 11.12 22.46
CA TRP A 232 -44.35 10.66 21.22
C TRP A 232 -43.69 11.78 20.42
N ASP A 233 -44.24 12.99 20.45
CA ASP A 233 -43.67 14.15 19.75
C ASP A 233 -42.30 14.54 20.33
N ALA A 234 -42.16 14.54 21.66
CA ALA A 234 -40.87 14.80 22.30
C ALA A 234 -39.86 13.68 22.06
N MET A 235 -40.32 12.43 21.90
CA MET A 235 -39.45 11.28 21.63
C MET A 235 -38.76 11.36 20.27
N GLU A 236 -39.37 11.98 19.26
CA GLU A 236 -38.71 12.18 17.96
C GLU A 236 -37.44 13.04 18.11
N GLY A 237 -37.56 14.17 18.81
CA GLY A 237 -36.41 15.02 19.14
C GLY A 237 -35.34 14.30 19.97
N LEU A 238 -35.75 13.45 20.92
CA LEU A 238 -34.83 12.65 21.71
C LEU A 238 -34.10 11.58 20.91
N MET A 239 -34.79 10.92 19.97
CA MET A 239 -34.18 9.95 19.08
C MET A 239 -33.09 10.59 18.23
N LEU A 240 -33.32 11.82 17.73
CA LEU A 240 -32.30 12.56 16.99
C LEU A 240 -31.07 12.87 17.85
N LYS A 241 -31.26 13.27 19.12
CA LYS A 241 -30.15 13.48 20.07
C LYS A 241 -29.36 12.20 20.32
N LEU A 242 -30.04 11.09 20.62
CA LEU A 242 -29.39 9.78 20.82
C LEU A 242 -28.60 9.33 19.60
N ARG A 243 -29.17 9.50 18.39
CA ARG A 243 -28.47 9.23 17.13
C ARG A 243 -27.24 10.11 16.95
N SER A 244 -27.30 11.38 17.33
CA SER A 244 -26.15 12.28 17.26
C SER A 244 -24.99 11.83 18.18
N GLU A 245 -25.31 11.40 19.40
CA GLU A 245 -24.31 10.89 20.36
C GLU A 245 -23.66 9.58 19.87
N ALA A 246 -24.48 8.63 19.39
CA ALA A 246 -23.98 7.38 18.82
C ALA A 246 -23.13 7.63 17.56
N ALA A 247 -23.53 8.58 16.71
CA ALA A 247 -22.77 8.97 15.52
C ALA A 247 -21.43 9.61 15.87
N THR A 248 -21.37 10.41 16.94
CA THR A 248 -20.12 11.01 17.42
C THR A 248 -19.14 9.92 17.88
N THR A 249 -19.59 9.00 18.74
CA THR A 249 -18.77 7.87 19.22
C THR A 249 -18.27 7.00 18.06
N LEU A 250 -19.14 6.73 17.08
CA LEU A 250 -18.77 5.92 15.93
C LEU A 250 -17.86 6.67 14.94
N SER A 251 -17.92 8.00 14.90
CA SER A 251 -17.02 8.83 14.09
C SER A 251 -15.58 8.75 14.61
N ASP A 252 -15.38 8.71 15.92
CA ASP A 252 -14.05 8.49 16.52
C ASP A 252 -13.51 7.09 16.17
N THR A 253 -14.39 6.08 16.20
CA THR A 253 -14.03 4.71 15.77
C THR A 253 -13.64 4.69 14.30
N LEU A 254 -14.39 5.39 13.45
CA LEU A 254 -14.08 5.53 12.02
C LEU A 254 -12.74 6.23 11.79
N LEU A 255 -12.41 7.23 12.61
CA LEU A 255 -11.10 7.88 12.55
C LEU A 255 -9.98 6.90 12.87
N ARG A 256 -10.10 6.10 13.94
CA ARG A 256 -9.09 5.08 14.29
C ARG A 256 -8.98 3.99 13.21
N PHE A 257 -10.10 3.56 12.65
CA PHE A 257 -10.12 2.62 11.53
C PHE A 257 -9.32 3.11 10.32
N LYS A 258 -9.46 4.39 9.96
CA LYS A 258 -8.71 5.02 8.87
C LYS A 258 -7.21 5.11 9.13
N LEU A 259 -6.76 5.00 10.38
CA LEU A 259 -5.34 5.06 10.76
C LEU A 259 -4.67 3.68 10.77
N LEU A 260 -5.41 2.57 10.59
CA LEU A 260 -4.85 1.20 10.56
C LEU A 260 -4.20 0.81 9.23
N VAL A 261 -3.96 1.77 8.34
CA VAL A 261 -3.44 1.57 6.98
C VAL A 261 -1.92 1.37 6.95
#